data_AF-A0A1Q5LH62-F1
#
_entry.id   AF-A0A1Q5LH62-F1
#
_cell.length_a   1.000
_cell.length_b   1.000
_cell.length_c   1.000
_cell.angle_alpha   90.00
_cell.angle_beta   90.00
_cell.angle_gamma   90.00
#
_symmetry.space_group_name_H-M   'P 1'
#
loop_
_entity.id
_entity.type
_entity.pdbx_description
1 polymer ?
#
loop_
_entity_poly.entity_id
_entity_poly.type
_entity_poly.pdbx_seq_one_letter_code
_entity_poly.pdbx_strand_id
1 'polypeptide(L)'
;MAGLASDGSNPDVGLLYDINGLAKDAPSWFDRVMEFTGEYGIMLAMVLAVLWCWWSVRRRGGMEDSVAAVAGLIWAPIAAGVALLVNVPIRGFVERPRPFLDHQGLEVLVDGKTDFSFVSDHATMAMAIGVGVFVANRRFGLAAIGLALVEGFCRVYMGVHYPTDVVGGFALGTAVALLLAPVALALLTPLVSAVARSGRAGWLVRSRKAPAWERHETLDIAEPRLGSGSATGAGSGENDLAA
;
A
#
# COMPACT_ATOMS: atom_id res chain seq x y z
N MET A 1 -46.69 34.98 -11.57
CA MET A 1 -45.28 35.12 -11.11
C MET A 1 -44.87 33.79 -10.47
N ALA A 2 -44.70 32.76 -11.28
CA ALA A 2 -44.12 31.49 -10.86
C ALA A 2 -42.75 31.44 -11.54
N GLY A 3 -41.74 32.01 -10.86
CA GLY A 3 -40.36 32.02 -11.31
C GLY A 3 -39.80 30.61 -11.19
N LEU A 4 -39.59 29.99 -12.34
CA LEU A 4 -38.96 28.70 -12.51
C LEU A 4 -37.52 28.72 -11.94
N ALA A 5 -37.11 27.58 -11.40
CA ALA A 5 -35.80 27.24 -10.88
C ALA A 5 -34.64 27.83 -11.74
N SER A 6 -33.92 28.77 -11.16
CA SER A 6 -32.66 29.33 -11.66
C SER A 6 -31.74 29.70 -10.49
N ASP A 7 -31.47 28.73 -9.60
CA ASP A 7 -30.32 28.77 -8.71
C ASP A 7 -29.20 28.01 -9.44
N GLY A 8 -28.27 28.77 -10.02
CA GLY A 8 -27.08 28.27 -10.70
C GLY A 8 -25.91 28.02 -9.75
N SER A 9 -26.13 27.35 -8.61
CA SER A 9 -25.06 26.96 -7.69
C SER A 9 -24.17 25.88 -8.29
N ASN A 10 -22.90 26.20 -8.52
CA ASN A 10 -21.89 25.20 -8.86
C ASN A 10 -21.70 24.28 -7.63
N PRO A 11 -22.06 22.98 -7.71
CA PRO A 11 -22.02 22.09 -6.55
C PRO A 11 -20.60 21.89 -5.99
N ASP A 12 -19.58 22.03 -6.84
CA ASP A 12 -18.18 21.95 -6.45
C ASP A 12 -17.78 23.13 -5.55
N VAL A 13 -18.33 24.32 -5.83
CA VAL A 13 -18.14 25.54 -5.04
C VAL A 13 -18.98 25.51 -3.76
N GLY A 14 -20.23 25.04 -3.84
CA GLY A 14 -21.09 24.86 -2.66
C GLY A 14 -20.44 23.92 -1.64
N LEU A 15 -20.00 22.74 -2.08
CA LEU A 15 -19.35 21.77 -1.21
C LEU A 15 -17.99 22.26 -0.67
N LEU A 16 -17.25 23.05 -1.46
CA LEU A 16 -16.05 23.73 -0.96
C LEU A 16 -16.37 24.65 0.22
N TYR A 17 -17.39 25.52 0.08
CA TYR A 17 -17.79 26.42 1.17
C TYR A 17 -18.33 25.67 2.39
N ASP A 18 -19.07 24.58 2.20
CA ASP A 18 -19.56 23.75 3.30
C ASP A 18 -18.40 23.12 4.10
N ILE A 19 -17.39 22.58 3.40
CA ILE A 19 -16.25 21.90 4.05
C ILE A 19 -15.27 22.92 4.63
N ASN A 20 -14.88 23.95 3.89
CA ASN A 20 -13.99 25.00 4.38
C ASN A 20 -14.65 25.85 5.46
N GLY A 21 -15.99 25.98 5.45
CA GLY A 21 -16.75 26.66 6.50
C GLY A 21 -16.52 26.05 7.88
N LEU A 22 -16.23 24.75 7.98
CA LEU A 22 -15.85 24.09 9.23
C LEU A 22 -14.59 24.69 9.87
N ALA A 23 -13.68 25.25 9.06
CA ALA A 23 -12.48 25.92 9.57
C ALA A 23 -12.79 27.25 10.26
N LYS A 24 -13.85 27.96 9.83
CA LYS A 24 -14.25 29.22 10.48
C LYS A 24 -14.73 29.01 11.91
N ASP A 25 -15.40 27.89 12.15
CA ASP A 25 -15.94 27.53 13.46
C ASP A 25 -14.91 26.78 14.33
N ALA A 26 -13.77 26.40 13.75
CA ALA A 26 -12.76 25.61 14.43
C ALA A 26 -11.86 26.48 15.34
N PRO A 27 -11.41 25.93 16.48
CA PRO A 27 -10.36 26.57 17.26
C PRO A 27 -9.03 26.60 16.50
N SER A 28 -8.24 27.67 16.66
CA SER A 28 -6.94 27.85 15.97
C SER A 28 -5.89 26.76 16.23
N TRP A 29 -6.02 25.97 17.29
CA TRP A 29 -5.15 24.80 17.50
C TRP A 29 -5.52 23.64 16.57
N PHE A 30 -6.81 23.51 16.22
CA PHE A 30 -7.32 22.48 15.34
C PHE A 30 -6.88 22.75 13.90
N ASP A 31 -6.95 24.00 13.44
CA ASP A 31 -6.47 24.37 12.11
C ASP A 31 -4.98 24.11 11.93
N ARG A 32 -4.15 24.39 12.94
CA ARG A 32 -2.73 24.03 12.93
C ARG A 32 -2.49 22.52 12.84
N VAL A 33 -3.35 21.72 13.48
CA VAL A 33 -3.30 20.26 13.36
C VAL A 33 -3.70 19.83 11.96
N MET A 34 -4.76 20.41 11.38
CA MET A 34 -5.23 20.10 10.03
C MET A 34 -4.21 20.51 8.96
N GLU A 35 -3.59 21.68 9.10
CA GLU A 35 -2.50 22.17 8.28
C GLU A 35 -1.32 21.20 8.29
N PHE A 36 -0.80 20.87 9.49
CA PHE A 36 0.30 19.92 9.62
C PHE A 36 -0.07 18.53 9.06
N THR A 37 -1.29 18.07 9.35
CA THR A 37 -1.76 16.74 8.93
C THR A 37 -1.85 16.65 7.42
N GLY A 38 -2.45 17.64 6.77
CA GLY A 38 -2.55 17.72 5.31
C GLY A 38 -1.18 17.90 4.67
N GLU A 39 -0.38 18.87 5.10
CA GLU A 39 0.86 19.19 4.39
C GLU A 39 1.97 18.14 4.59
N TYR A 40 2.05 17.50 5.76
CA TYR A 40 3.14 16.58 6.09
C TYR A 40 2.70 15.27 6.73
N GLY A 41 1.73 15.33 7.64
CA GLY A 41 1.38 14.22 8.53
C GLY A 41 0.92 12.97 7.80
N ILE A 42 0.02 13.10 6.81
CA ILE A 42 -0.51 11.95 6.08
C ILE A 42 0.54 11.36 5.14
N MET A 43 1.37 12.17 4.48
CA MET A 43 2.47 11.66 3.66
C MET A 43 3.50 10.90 4.50
N LEU A 44 3.83 11.40 5.69
CA LEU A 44 4.65 10.66 6.65
C LEU A 44 3.97 9.35 7.06
N ALA A 45 2.67 9.37 7.37
CA ALA A 45 1.91 8.18 7.72
C ALA A 45 1.87 7.15 6.58
N MET A 46 1.77 7.57 5.32
CA MET A 46 1.89 6.72 4.13
C MET A 46 3.24 6.00 4.09
N VAL A 47 4.34 6.73 4.26
CA VAL A 47 5.70 6.16 4.28
C VAL A 47 5.82 5.13 5.40
N LEU A 48 5.37 5.46 6.61
CA LEU A 48 5.39 4.54 7.75
C LEU A 48 4.51 3.31 7.51
N ALA A 49 3.36 3.46 6.86
CA ALA A 49 2.48 2.36 6.50
C ALA A 49 3.12 1.41 5.47
N VAL A 50 3.82 1.94 4.47
CA VAL A 50 4.59 1.15 3.49
C VAL A 50 5.70 0.38 4.19
N LEU A 51 6.47 1.04 5.07
CA LEU A 51 7.56 0.40 5.82
C LEU A 51 7.05 -0.66 6.79
N TRP A 52 5.93 -0.42 7.47
CA TRP A 52 5.28 -1.42 8.31
C TRP A 52 4.78 -2.59 7.47
N CYS A 53 4.09 -2.34 6.37
CA CYS A 53 3.62 -3.38 5.48
C CYS A 53 4.79 -4.27 5.01
N TRP A 54 5.88 -3.64 4.54
CA TRP A 54 7.12 -4.32 4.16
C TRP A 54 7.67 -5.21 5.29
N TRP A 55 7.77 -4.65 6.50
CA TRP A 55 8.25 -5.36 7.68
C TRP A 55 7.32 -6.52 8.11
N SER A 56 6.02 -6.41 7.83
CA SER A 56 5.02 -7.44 8.10
C SER A 56 5.12 -8.60 7.10
N VAL A 57 5.12 -8.29 5.80
CA VAL A 57 5.10 -9.32 4.73
C VAL A 57 6.38 -10.13 4.68
N ARG A 58 7.56 -9.51 4.89
CA ARG A 58 8.85 -10.22 4.90
C ARG A 58 8.98 -11.25 6.02
N ARG A 59 8.10 -11.23 7.03
CA ARG A 59 8.15 -12.12 8.21
C ARG A 59 7.10 -13.23 8.20
N ARG A 60 6.11 -13.20 7.31
CA ARG A 60 4.88 -14.01 7.45
C ARG A 60 4.55 -14.92 6.27
N GLY A 61 5.36 -14.98 5.21
CA GLY A 61 5.02 -15.71 3.98
C GLY A 61 6.14 -16.58 3.40
N GLY A 62 5.75 -17.36 2.38
CA GLY A 62 6.66 -18.08 1.49
C GLY A 62 7.54 -17.11 0.67
N MET A 63 8.51 -17.65 -0.06
CA MET A 63 9.41 -16.81 -0.85
C MET A 63 8.64 -16.07 -1.96
N GLU A 64 7.75 -16.76 -2.66
CA GLU A 64 6.98 -16.20 -3.78
C GLU A 64 6.03 -15.08 -3.31
N ASP A 65 5.28 -15.31 -2.22
CA ASP A 65 4.40 -14.30 -1.62
C ASP A 65 5.16 -13.05 -1.19
N SER A 66 6.33 -13.25 -0.55
CA SER A 66 7.17 -12.15 -0.09
C SER A 66 7.74 -11.35 -1.25
N VAL A 67 8.15 -12.02 -2.33
CA VAL A 67 8.65 -11.37 -3.55
C VAL A 67 7.54 -10.52 -4.18
N ALA A 68 6.35 -11.09 -4.39
CA ALA A 68 5.24 -10.39 -5.01
C ALA A 68 4.80 -9.17 -4.18
N ALA A 69 4.67 -9.34 -2.86
CA ALA A 69 4.32 -8.25 -1.96
C ALA A 69 5.38 -7.13 -1.95
N VAL A 70 6.67 -7.47 -1.89
CA VAL A 70 7.75 -6.47 -1.92
C VAL A 70 7.81 -5.75 -3.27
N ALA A 71 7.60 -6.45 -4.38
CA ALA A 71 7.50 -5.82 -5.70
C ALA A 71 6.35 -4.82 -5.76
N GLY A 72 5.17 -5.17 -5.23
CA GLY A 72 4.03 -4.25 -5.14
C GLY A 72 4.30 -3.04 -4.24
N LEU A 73 5.00 -3.22 -3.12
CA LEU A 73 5.38 -2.11 -2.23
C LEU A 73 6.42 -1.17 -2.85
N ILE A 74 7.31 -1.69 -3.70
CA ILE A 74 8.22 -0.86 -4.51
C ILE A 74 7.44 -0.12 -5.61
N TRP A 75 6.44 -0.78 -6.20
CA TRP A 75 5.58 -0.17 -7.21
C TRP A 75 4.78 1.02 -6.67
N ALA A 76 4.27 0.97 -5.44
CA ALA A 76 3.44 2.02 -4.86
C ALA A 76 4.02 3.47 -4.95
N PRO A 77 5.26 3.76 -4.48
CA PRO A 77 5.86 5.08 -4.65
C PRO A 77 6.24 5.41 -6.09
N ILE A 78 6.57 4.41 -6.93
CA ILE A 78 6.84 4.62 -8.35
C ILE A 78 5.57 5.06 -9.07
N ALA A 79 4.44 4.40 -8.79
CA ALA A 79 3.13 4.76 -9.34
C ALA A 79 2.75 6.20 -8.98
N ALA A 80 2.98 6.62 -7.74
CA ALA A 80 2.81 8.00 -7.33
C ALA A 80 3.68 8.97 -8.16
N GLY A 81 4.97 8.68 -8.31
CA GLY A 81 5.86 9.50 -9.15
C GLY A 81 5.38 9.58 -10.61
N VAL A 82 4.98 8.46 -11.20
CA VAL A 82 4.43 8.42 -12.57
C VAL A 82 3.13 9.22 -12.66
N ALA A 83 2.24 9.12 -11.66
CA ALA A 83 0.98 9.86 -11.66
C ALA A 83 1.19 11.38 -11.60
N LEU A 84 2.17 11.86 -10.82
CA LEU A 84 2.55 13.27 -10.80
C LEU A 84 3.13 13.72 -12.14
N LEU A 85 3.95 12.89 -12.78
CA LEU A 85 4.46 13.19 -14.13
C LEU A 85 3.34 13.29 -15.16
N VAL A 86 2.34 12.41 -15.08
CA VAL A 86 1.14 12.47 -15.93
C VAL A 86 0.29 13.71 -15.60
N ASN A 87 0.28 14.18 -14.36
CA ASN A 87 -0.45 15.40 -13.99
C ASN A 87 0.15 16.67 -14.62
N VAL A 88 1.46 16.72 -14.89
CA VAL A 88 2.12 17.91 -15.46
C VAL A 88 1.43 18.44 -16.73
N PRO A 89 1.18 17.64 -17.78
CA PRO A 89 0.44 18.11 -18.95
C PRO A 89 -1.04 18.34 -18.66
N ILE A 90 -1.67 17.58 -17.76
CA ILE A 90 -3.10 17.73 -17.43
C ILE A 90 -3.36 19.11 -16.83
N ARG A 91 -2.58 19.49 -15.80
CA ARG A 91 -2.77 20.78 -15.14
C ARG A 91 -2.48 21.98 -16.06
N GLY A 92 -1.51 21.84 -16.97
CA GLY A 92 -1.22 22.85 -17.99
C GLY A 92 -2.23 22.91 -19.13
N PHE A 93 -3.06 21.89 -19.31
CA PHE A 93 -4.16 21.90 -20.28
C PHE A 93 -5.45 22.45 -19.66
N VAL A 94 -5.74 22.09 -18.40
CA VAL A 94 -6.97 22.51 -17.72
C VAL A 94 -6.84 23.92 -17.15
N GLU A 95 -5.65 24.30 -16.69
CA GLU A 95 -5.32 25.66 -16.20
C GLU A 95 -6.30 26.21 -15.16
N ARG A 96 -6.87 25.33 -14.34
CA ARG A 96 -7.87 25.73 -13.34
C ARG A 96 -7.20 26.55 -12.24
N PRO A 97 -7.63 27.79 -11.97
CA PRO A 97 -7.14 28.56 -10.84
C PRO A 97 -7.48 27.90 -9.49
N ARG A 98 -6.72 28.22 -8.44
CA ARG A 98 -6.99 27.73 -7.08
C ARG A 98 -8.19 28.46 -6.46
N PRO A 99 -8.97 27.79 -5.58
CA PRO A 99 -10.18 28.40 -5.03
C PRO A 99 -9.97 29.75 -4.37
N PHE A 100 -8.87 29.92 -3.63
CA PHE A 100 -8.55 31.17 -2.96
C PHE A 100 -8.25 32.36 -3.89
N LEU A 101 -8.06 32.13 -5.19
CA LEU A 101 -7.90 33.19 -6.19
C LEU A 101 -9.24 33.71 -6.69
N ASP A 102 -10.22 32.81 -6.89
CA ASP A 102 -11.51 33.13 -7.51
C ASP A 102 -12.64 33.34 -6.50
N HIS A 103 -12.48 32.85 -5.27
CA HIS A 103 -13.52 32.82 -4.25
C HIS A 103 -13.09 33.52 -2.97
N GLN A 104 -13.89 34.50 -2.56
CA GLN A 104 -13.64 35.30 -1.36
C GLN A 104 -14.21 34.61 -0.11
N GLY A 105 -13.63 34.94 1.05
CA GLY A 105 -14.10 34.48 2.35
C GLY A 105 -13.82 33.01 2.64
N LEU A 106 -12.83 32.41 1.98
CA LEU A 106 -12.28 31.09 2.33
C LEU A 106 -11.19 31.25 3.40
N GLU A 107 -11.13 30.31 4.34
CA GLU A 107 -10.01 30.19 5.27
C GLU A 107 -8.88 29.40 4.61
N VAL A 108 -7.77 30.07 4.29
CA VAL A 108 -6.63 29.45 3.61
C VAL A 108 -5.55 29.15 4.63
N LEU A 109 -5.36 27.87 4.91
CA LEU A 109 -4.47 27.42 5.99
C LEU A 109 -3.03 27.17 5.54
N VAL A 110 -2.74 27.24 4.24
CA VAL A 110 -1.40 26.98 3.67
C VAL A 110 -1.03 28.10 2.70
N ASP A 111 0.21 28.59 2.80
CA ASP A 111 0.69 29.70 1.98
C ASP A 111 0.60 29.44 0.46
N GLY A 112 0.26 30.52 -0.25
CA GLY A 112 -0.22 30.54 -1.63
C GLY A 112 0.71 29.90 -2.66
N LYS A 113 0.37 28.67 -3.05
CA LYS A 113 0.94 27.99 -4.22
C LYS A 113 0.47 28.71 -5.50
N THR A 114 1.38 28.97 -6.43
CA THR A 114 1.13 29.72 -7.67
C THR A 114 0.77 28.84 -8.87
N ASP A 115 0.64 27.53 -8.66
CA ASP A 115 0.29 26.54 -9.67
C ASP A 115 -1.23 26.33 -9.77
N PHE A 116 -1.65 25.62 -10.82
CA PHE A 116 -3.05 25.26 -11.06
C PHE A 116 -3.57 24.22 -10.06
N SER A 117 -4.88 24.24 -9.84
CA SER A 117 -5.56 23.42 -8.85
C SER A 117 -5.87 22.00 -9.32
N PHE A 118 -6.12 21.78 -10.62
CA PHE A 118 -6.56 20.50 -11.15
C PHE A 118 -5.43 19.70 -11.83
N VAL A 119 -5.24 18.39 -11.57
CA VAL A 119 -5.78 17.63 -10.42
C VAL A 119 -4.91 17.84 -9.18
N SER A 120 -5.44 17.54 -7.99
CA SER A 120 -4.67 17.70 -6.75
C SER A 120 -3.50 16.71 -6.67
N ASP A 121 -2.26 17.24 -6.58
CA ASP A 121 -1.04 16.43 -6.46
C ASP A 121 -1.03 15.54 -5.21
N HIS A 122 -1.44 16.08 -4.06
CA HIS A 122 -1.46 15.32 -2.81
C HIS A 122 -2.50 14.20 -2.83
N ALA A 123 -3.72 14.47 -3.33
CA ALA A 123 -4.75 13.45 -3.50
C ALA A 123 -4.28 12.36 -4.49
N THR A 124 -3.63 12.76 -5.59
CA THR A 124 -3.06 11.86 -6.60
C THR A 124 -2.01 10.94 -6.00
N MET A 125 -1.04 11.52 -5.29
CA MET A 125 0.08 10.79 -4.69
C MET A 125 -0.39 9.84 -3.60
N ALA A 126 -1.24 10.31 -2.69
CA ALA A 126 -1.78 9.52 -1.60
C ALA A 126 -2.58 8.32 -2.11
N MET A 127 -3.44 8.54 -3.12
CA MET A 127 -4.25 7.47 -3.68
C MET A 127 -3.42 6.47 -4.49
N ALA A 128 -2.44 6.93 -5.28
CA ALA A 128 -1.53 6.04 -6.00
C ALA A 128 -0.74 5.14 -5.05
N ILE A 129 -0.24 5.68 -3.93
CA ILE A 129 0.42 4.90 -2.88
C ILE A 129 -0.58 3.93 -2.24
N GLY A 130 -1.74 4.40 -1.81
CA GLY A 130 -2.75 3.57 -1.15
C GLY A 130 -3.19 2.38 -2.00
N VAL A 131 -3.47 2.62 -3.28
CA VAL A 131 -3.84 1.58 -4.25
C VAL A 131 -2.66 0.66 -4.58
N GLY A 132 -1.44 1.20 -4.73
CA GLY A 132 -0.24 0.38 -4.90
C GLY A 132 0.03 -0.54 -3.72
N VAL A 133 -0.16 -0.05 -2.49
CA VAL A 133 -0.08 -0.88 -1.27
C VAL A 133 -1.21 -1.89 -1.23
N PHE A 134 -2.41 -1.56 -1.72
CA PHE A 134 -3.53 -2.51 -1.82
C PHE A 134 -3.23 -3.69 -2.73
N VAL A 135 -2.56 -3.45 -3.86
CA VAL A 135 -2.06 -4.50 -4.76
C VAL A 135 -1.08 -5.43 -4.02
N ALA A 136 -0.22 -4.89 -3.16
CA ALA A 136 0.74 -5.68 -2.37
C ALA A 136 0.12 -6.41 -1.16
N ASN A 137 -0.79 -5.74 -0.45
CA ASN A 137 -1.46 -6.24 0.74
C ASN A 137 -2.79 -5.50 0.98
N ARG A 138 -3.90 -6.22 0.82
CA ARG A 138 -5.26 -5.63 0.89
C ARG A 138 -5.54 -4.92 2.22
N ARG A 139 -5.10 -5.46 3.36
CA ARG A 139 -5.39 -4.87 4.68
C ARG A 139 -4.67 -3.54 4.88
N PHE A 140 -3.37 -3.49 4.57
CA PHE A 140 -2.59 -2.25 4.64
C PHE A 140 -3.06 -1.26 3.57
N GLY A 141 -3.41 -1.73 2.38
CA GLY A 141 -3.92 -0.90 1.31
C GLY A 141 -5.25 -0.23 1.64
N LEU A 142 -6.21 -0.93 2.24
CA LEU A 142 -7.47 -0.31 2.66
C LEU A 142 -7.25 0.78 3.70
N ALA A 143 -6.35 0.56 4.67
CA ALA A 143 -5.97 1.59 5.63
C ALA A 143 -5.30 2.79 4.93
N ALA A 144 -4.43 2.52 3.95
CA ALA A 144 -3.74 3.57 3.21
C ALA A 144 -4.68 4.37 2.29
N ILE A 145 -5.65 3.73 1.65
CA ILE A 145 -6.73 4.38 0.89
C ILE A 145 -7.56 5.26 1.84
N GLY A 146 -7.89 4.78 3.04
CA GLY A 146 -8.57 5.58 4.05
C GLY A 146 -7.82 6.86 4.38
N LEU A 147 -6.51 6.79 4.58
CA LEU A 147 -5.66 7.97 4.78
C LEU A 147 -5.63 8.88 3.54
N ALA A 148 -5.63 8.34 2.32
CA ALA A 148 -5.72 9.13 1.10
C ALA A 148 -7.05 9.90 0.99
N LEU A 149 -8.16 9.32 1.45
CA LEU A 149 -9.45 10.02 1.53
C LEU A 149 -9.40 11.18 2.53
N VAL A 150 -8.75 10.97 3.69
CA VAL A 150 -8.53 12.03 4.68
C VAL A 150 -7.64 13.14 4.08
N GLU A 151 -6.60 12.78 3.33
CA GLU A 151 -5.75 13.75 2.64
C GLU A 151 -6.57 14.64 1.71
N GLY A 152 -7.41 14.04 0.87
CA GLY A 152 -8.29 14.79 -0.01
C GLY A 152 -9.24 15.72 0.74
N PHE A 153 -9.81 15.25 1.87
CA PHE A 153 -10.63 16.10 2.73
C PHE A 153 -9.84 17.29 3.28
N CYS A 154 -8.62 17.07 3.80
CA CYS A 154 -7.76 18.15 4.27
C CYS A 154 -7.53 19.21 3.18
N ARG A 155 -7.37 18.81 1.91
CA ARG A 155 -7.16 19.76 0.80
C ARG A 155 -8.34 20.68 0.53
N VAL A 156 -9.56 20.18 0.68
CA VAL A 156 -10.77 21.01 0.56
C VAL A 156 -10.96 21.85 1.82
N TYR A 157 -10.76 21.25 3.00
CA TYR A 157 -10.84 21.93 4.30
C TYR A 157 -9.91 23.15 4.37
N MET A 158 -8.66 23.03 3.89
CA MET A 158 -7.68 24.11 3.87
C MET A 158 -7.92 25.17 2.77
N GLY A 159 -8.98 25.04 1.96
CA GLY A 159 -9.36 26.01 0.94
C GLY A 159 -8.45 26.05 -0.30
N VAL A 160 -7.58 25.04 -0.47
CA VAL A 160 -6.54 25.03 -1.53
C VAL A 160 -6.95 24.27 -2.80
N HIS A 161 -7.99 23.44 -2.73
CA HIS A 161 -8.51 22.65 -3.85
C HIS A 161 -10.02 22.56 -3.81
N TYR A 162 -10.62 22.45 -4.99
CA TYR A 162 -12.02 22.08 -5.13
C TYR A 162 -12.22 20.57 -4.93
N PRO A 163 -13.41 20.12 -4.48
CA PRO A 163 -13.75 18.70 -4.41
C PRO A 163 -13.47 17.92 -5.70
N THR A 164 -13.75 18.47 -6.89
CA THR A 164 -13.46 17.76 -8.15
C THR A 164 -11.96 17.64 -8.45
N ASP A 165 -11.12 18.55 -7.95
CA ASP A 165 -9.67 18.42 -8.09
C ASP A 165 -9.15 17.21 -7.32
N VAL A 166 -9.73 16.97 -6.14
CA VAL A 166 -9.44 15.82 -5.27
C VAL A 166 -9.95 14.53 -5.90
N VAL A 167 -11.19 14.51 -6.38
CA VAL A 167 -11.76 13.35 -7.08
C VAL A 167 -10.95 13.01 -8.34
N GLY A 168 -10.56 14.03 -9.12
CA GLY A 168 -9.68 13.86 -10.28
C GLY A 168 -8.33 13.28 -9.88
N GLY A 169 -7.76 13.74 -8.76
CA GLY A 169 -6.50 13.21 -8.24
C GLY A 169 -6.62 11.75 -7.81
N PHE A 170 -7.68 11.39 -7.09
CA PHE A 170 -7.96 10.00 -6.72
C PHE A 170 -8.13 9.11 -7.95
N ALA A 171 -8.85 9.57 -8.97
CA ALA A 171 -9.05 8.85 -10.21
C ALA A 171 -7.71 8.64 -10.95
N LEU A 172 -6.90 9.69 -11.10
CA LEU A 172 -5.60 9.62 -11.75
C LEU A 172 -4.64 8.68 -11.02
N GLY A 173 -4.51 8.84 -9.70
CA GLY A 173 -3.64 7.99 -8.88
C GLY A 173 -4.04 6.52 -8.94
N THR A 174 -5.34 6.24 -8.85
CA THR A 174 -5.89 4.87 -8.99
C THR A 174 -5.62 4.30 -10.37
N ALA A 175 -5.88 5.06 -11.43
CA ALA A 175 -5.70 4.61 -12.81
C ALA A 175 -4.24 4.26 -13.08
N VAL A 176 -3.30 5.13 -12.71
CA VAL A 176 -1.86 4.87 -12.91
C VAL A 176 -1.42 3.64 -12.10
N ALA A 177 -1.80 3.55 -10.83
CA ALA A 177 -1.42 2.44 -9.97
C ALA A 177 -1.93 1.09 -10.48
N LEU A 178 -3.18 1.01 -10.96
CA LEU A 178 -3.79 -0.25 -11.41
C LEU A 178 -3.44 -0.61 -12.85
N LEU A 179 -3.49 0.34 -13.79
CA LEU A 179 -3.28 0.05 -15.21
C LEU A 179 -1.84 -0.33 -15.52
N LEU A 180 -0.87 0.25 -14.79
CA LEU A 180 0.55 -0.05 -14.99
C LEU A 180 1.07 -1.15 -14.06
N ALA A 181 0.29 -1.59 -13.06
CA ALA A 181 0.70 -2.66 -12.15
C ALA A 181 1.13 -3.96 -12.87
N PRO A 182 0.42 -4.49 -13.89
CA PRO A 182 0.83 -5.73 -14.55
C PRO A 182 2.23 -5.63 -15.16
N VAL A 183 2.53 -4.52 -15.84
CA VAL A 183 3.84 -4.27 -16.44
C VAL A 183 4.89 -4.06 -15.36
N ALA A 184 4.61 -3.22 -14.37
CA ALA A 184 5.52 -2.96 -13.27
C ALA A 184 5.87 -4.23 -12.49
N LEU A 185 4.89 -5.06 -12.16
CA LEU A 185 5.11 -6.32 -11.44
C LEU A 185 5.84 -7.34 -12.30
N ALA A 186 5.57 -7.42 -13.60
CA ALA A 186 6.33 -8.27 -14.51
C ALA A 186 7.83 -7.91 -14.56
N LEU A 187 8.15 -6.61 -14.43
CA LEU A 187 9.54 -6.12 -14.40
C LEU A 187 10.18 -6.24 -13.01
N LEU A 188 9.45 -5.92 -11.94
CA LEU A 188 9.99 -5.87 -10.58
C LEU A 188 10.12 -7.26 -9.95
N THR A 189 9.20 -8.18 -10.22
CA THR A 189 9.20 -9.54 -9.63
C THR A 189 10.50 -10.32 -9.89
N PRO A 190 11.06 -10.40 -11.11
CA PRO A 190 12.32 -11.11 -11.33
C PRO A 190 13.51 -10.45 -10.62
N LEU A 191 13.53 -9.12 -10.54
CA LEU A 191 14.56 -8.37 -9.81
C LEU A 191 14.49 -8.64 -8.31
N VAL A 192 13.30 -8.55 -7.72
CA VAL A 192 13.08 -8.85 -6.30
C VAL A 192 13.37 -10.32 -6.00
N SER A 193 13.05 -11.24 -6.92
CA SER A 193 13.41 -12.66 -6.79
C SER A 193 14.92 -12.87 -6.79
N ALA A 194 15.67 -12.16 -7.62
CA ALA A 194 17.13 -12.22 -7.63
C ALA A 194 17.72 -11.69 -6.31
N VAL A 195 17.18 -10.60 -5.77
CA VAL A 195 17.56 -10.07 -4.45
C VAL A 195 17.24 -11.08 -3.34
N ALA A 196 16.07 -11.71 -3.38
CA ALA A 196 15.64 -12.70 -2.39
C ALA A 196 16.60 -13.91 -2.31
N ARG A 197 17.13 -14.35 -3.46
CA ARG A 197 18.11 -15.45 -3.54
C ARG A 197 19.53 -15.05 -3.13
N SER A 198 19.81 -13.76 -2.97
CA SER A 198 21.15 -13.28 -2.62
C SER A 198 21.49 -13.55 -1.15
N GLY A 199 22.71 -14.02 -0.90
CA GLY A 199 23.19 -14.29 0.46
C GLY A 199 23.36 -13.03 1.34
N ARG A 200 23.48 -11.85 0.74
CA ARG A 200 23.70 -10.57 1.45
C ARG A 200 22.42 -9.74 1.61
N ALA A 201 21.53 -9.73 0.62
CA ALA A 201 20.36 -8.86 0.58
C ALA A 201 19.02 -9.61 0.66
N GLY A 202 19.01 -10.95 0.71
CA GLY A 202 17.78 -11.74 0.83
C GLY A 202 16.91 -11.37 2.04
N TRP A 203 17.52 -10.82 3.10
CA TRP A 203 16.81 -10.35 4.30
C TRP A 203 15.83 -9.20 4.04
N LEU A 204 16.07 -8.41 2.97
CA LEU A 204 15.19 -7.32 2.53
C LEU A 204 13.87 -7.85 1.97
N VAL A 205 13.88 -9.06 1.41
CA VAL A 205 12.67 -9.68 0.86
C VAL A 205 12.05 -10.65 1.87
N ARG A 206 12.88 -11.42 2.60
CA ARG A 206 12.40 -12.43 3.54
C ARG A 206 13.30 -12.57 4.76
N SER A 207 12.71 -12.68 5.94
CA SER A 207 13.41 -13.07 7.16
C SER A 207 13.91 -14.51 7.06
N ARG A 208 15.21 -14.74 7.30
CA ARG A 208 15.82 -16.09 7.36
C ARG A 208 15.26 -16.96 8.50
N LYS A 209 14.63 -16.36 9.50
CA LYS A 209 13.97 -17.10 10.58
C LYS A 209 12.59 -17.56 10.10
N ALA A 210 12.53 -18.69 9.40
CA ALA A 210 11.31 -19.50 9.36
C ALA A 210 11.01 -20.00 10.79
N PRO A 211 9.74 -20.03 11.23
CA PRO A 211 9.41 -20.46 12.58
C PRO A 211 9.78 -21.95 12.74
N ALA A 212 10.42 -22.26 13.86
CA ALA A 212 11.13 -23.52 14.11
C ALA A 212 10.23 -24.77 14.28
N TRP A 213 8.93 -24.69 13.99
CA TRP A 213 7.97 -25.75 14.31
C TRP A 213 7.88 -26.87 13.25
N GLU A 214 8.47 -26.69 12.05
CA GLU A 214 8.58 -27.75 11.02
C GLU A 214 9.87 -28.58 11.14
N ARG A 215 10.72 -28.35 12.15
CA ARG A 215 11.98 -29.10 12.32
C ARG A 215 11.84 -30.42 13.10
N HIS A 216 10.65 -30.79 13.51
CA HIS A 216 10.39 -32.04 14.23
C HIS A 216 9.34 -32.90 13.50
N GLU A 217 9.68 -33.36 12.31
CA GLU A 217 9.02 -34.53 11.72
C GLU A 217 9.94 -35.28 10.75
N THR A 218 11.24 -35.38 11.07
CA THR A 218 11.94 -36.61 10.73
C THR A 218 11.48 -37.65 11.73
N LEU A 219 10.33 -38.27 11.42
CA LEU A 219 9.99 -39.58 11.94
C LEU A 219 11.23 -40.46 11.77
N ASP A 220 11.87 -40.80 12.88
CA ASP A 220 12.74 -41.97 13.00
C ASP A 220 11.91 -43.17 12.55
N ILE A 221 11.95 -43.48 11.26
CA ILE A 221 11.50 -44.77 10.77
C ILE A 221 12.57 -45.74 11.26
N ALA A 222 12.32 -46.30 12.45
CA ALA A 222 13.12 -47.38 12.98
C ALA A 222 13.25 -48.47 11.91
N GLU A 223 14.47 -48.74 11.48
CA GLU A 223 14.77 -49.83 10.56
C GLU A 223 14.20 -51.15 11.15
N PRO A 224 13.53 -51.99 10.34
CA PRO A 224 13.08 -53.28 10.80
C PRO A 224 14.30 -54.15 11.05
N ARG A 225 14.54 -54.50 12.33
CA ARG A 225 15.56 -55.46 12.73
C ARG A 225 15.33 -56.78 11.99
N LEU A 226 16.17 -57.08 11.02
CA LEU A 226 16.28 -58.42 10.44
C LEU A 226 16.78 -59.35 11.56
N GLY A 227 15.88 -60.19 12.06
CA GLY A 227 16.20 -61.23 13.02
C GLY A 227 17.17 -62.22 12.39
N SER A 228 18.38 -62.29 12.93
CA SER A 228 19.36 -63.33 12.65
C SER A 228 18.84 -64.68 13.17
N GLY A 229 18.38 -65.53 12.26
CA GLY A 229 18.11 -66.93 12.53
C GLY A 229 19.39 -67.77 12.46
N SER A 230 19.92 -68.16 13.62
CA SER A 230 20.79 -69.32 13.82
C SER A 230 20.53 -69.78 15.28
N ALA A 231 20.43 -71.05 15.66
CA ALA A 231 20.73 -72.32 15.05
C ALA A 231 19.90 -73.41 15.78
N THR A 232 19.72 -74.58 15.17
CA THR A 232 19.80 -75.89 15.86
C THR A 232 19.85 -76.98 14.79
N GLY A 233 21.07 -77.46 14.53
CA GLY A 233 21.35 -78.58 13.65
C GLY A 233 21.30 -79.90 14.41
N ALA A 234 20.68 -80.88 13.75
CA ALA A 234 21.04 -82.29 13.66
C ALA A 234 21.65 -82.99 14.89
N GLY A 235 20.85 -83.85 15.52
CA GLY A 235 21.33 -85.01 16.27
C GLY A 235 21.16 -86.28 15.43
N SER A 236 22.25 -86.93 15.08
CA SER A 236 22.28 -88.33 14.63
C SER A 236 23.44 -89.06 15.32
N GLY A 237 23.11 -90.09 16.08
CA GLY A 237 24.06 -90.95 16.80
C GLY A 237 23.39 -92.24 17.25
N GLU A 238 23.10 -93.12 16.28
CA GLU A 238 23.09 -94.58 16.44
C GLU A 238 24.56 -95.06 16.53
N ASN A 239 25.01 -96.12 17.20
CA ASN A 239 24.47 -97.30 17.86
C ASN A 239 25.57 -97.82 18.84
N ASP A 240 25.20 -98.55 19.91
CA ASP A 240 25.58 -99.97 20.11
C ASP A 240 25.39 -100.51 21.56
N LEU A 241 24.57 -101.56 21.62
CA LEU A 241 24.78 -102.89 22.22
C LEU A 241 24.80 -103.14 23.75
N ALA A 242 23.95 -104.12 24.06
CA ALA A 242 24.16 -105.33 24.88
C ALA A 242 23.62 -105.36 26.33
N ALA A 243 22.62 -106.26 26.46
CA ALA A 243 22.39 -107.26 27.52
C ALA A 243 22.22 -106.81 28.98
#